data_AF-A0A9P2HA47-F1
#
_entry.id   AF-A0A9P2HA47-F1
#
_cell.length_a   1.000
_cell.length_b   1.000
_cell.length_c   1.000
_cell.angle_alpha   90.00
_cell.angle_beta   90.00
_cell.angle_gamma   90.00
#
_symmetry.space_group_name_H-M   'P 1'
#
loop_
_entity.id
_entity.type
_entity.pdbx_description
1 polymer ?
#
loop_
_entity_poly.entity_id
_entity_poly.type
_entity_poly.pdbx_seq_one_letter_code
_entity_poly.pdbx_strand_id
1 'polypeptide(L)' 'MDFGVLPPEINSGRMYAGPGSGPMMAAAAAWDSLAAELGLAAGGYRLAISELTGAYWAGPAAASMVAAVTPYVA' A
#
# COMPACT_ATOMS: atom_id res chain seq x y z
N MET A 1 14.40 -23.03 -17.39
CA MET A 1 15.52 -22.23 -17.93
C MET A 1 16.79 -22.95 -17.58
N ASP A 2 17.69 -23.12 -18.54
CA ASP A 2 19.01 -23.71 -18.29
C ASP A 2 20.09 -22.72 -18.71
N PHE A 3 20.72 -22.07 -17.73
CA PHE A 3 21.82 -21.13 -17.95
C PHE A 3 23.17 -21.83 -18.06
N GLY A 4 23.26 -23.12 -17.71
CA GLY A 4 24.51 -23.90 -17.71
C GLY A 4 24.99 -24.29 -19.11
N VAL A 5 24.11 -24.22 -20.12
CA VAL A 5 24.45 -24.44 -21.54
C VAL A 5 25.19 -23.24 -22.15
N LEU A 6 25.13 -22.06 -21.53
CA LEU A 6 25.78 -20.85 -22.03
C LEU A 6 27.19 -20.70 -21.43
N PRO A 7 28.17 -20.22 -22.21
CA PRO A 7 29.50 -19.95 -21.68
C PRO A 7 29.46 -18.75 -20.71
N PRO A 8 30.42 -18.65 -19.78
CA PRO A 8 30.40 -17.66 -18.71
C PRO A 8 30.33 -16.22 -19.22
N GLU A 9 30.93 -15.91 -20.37
CA GLU A 9 30.91 -14.58 -20.98
C GLU A 9 29.48 -14.07 -21.24
N ILE A 10 28.57 -14.97 -21.60
CA ILE A 10 27.18 -14.63 -21.88
C ILE A 10 26.41 -14.36 -20.59
N ASN A 11 26.55 -15.24 -19.59
CA ASN A 11 25.85 -15.08 -18.32
C ASN A 11 26.39 -13.87 -17.54
N SER A 12 27.72 -13.71 -17.49
CA SER A 12 28.36 -12.53 -16.88
C SER A 12 28.01 -11.25 -17.62
N GLY A 13 28.04 -11.24 -18.94
CA GLY A 13 27.65 -10.07 -19.74
C GLY A 13 26.21 -9.62 -19.45
N ARG A 14 25.27 -10.57 -19.30
CA ARG A 14 23.88 -10.27 -18.93
C ARG A 14 23.74 -9.76 -17.49
N MET A 15 24.52 -10.29 -16.56
CA MET A 15 24.46 -9.91 -15.14
C MET A 15 25.05 -8.53 -14.86
N TYR A 16 26.14 -8.16 -15.53
CA TYR A 16 26.81 -6.87 -15.33
C TYR A 16 26.26 -5.74 -16.20
N ALA A 17 25.44 -6.07 -17.20
CA ALA A 17 24.68 -5.09 -17.95
C ALA A 17 23.39 -4.69 -17.20
N GLY A 18 22.89 -3.48 -17.48
CA GLY A 18 21.59 -3.01 -17.00
C GLY A 18 21.67 -2.05 -15.82
N PRO A 19 20.50 -1.61 -15.31
CA PRO A 19 20.39 -0.48 -14.38
C PRO A 19 20.69 -0.82 -12.91
N GLY A 20 21.10 -2.05 -12.59
CA GLY A 20 21.30 -2.50 -11.21
C GLY A 20 20.02 -2.53 -10.38
N SER A 21 20.15 -2.43 -9.06
CA SER A 21 19.03 -2.49 -8.11
C SER A 21 18.24 -1.18 -7.96
N GLY A 22 18.73 -0.06 -8.52
CA GLY A 22 18.14 1.28 -8.36
C GLY A 22 16.63 1.33 -8.63
N PRO A 23 16.13 0.80 -9.76
CA PRO A 23 14.69 0.77 -10.03
C PRO A 23 13.88 -0.01 -8.98
N MET A 24 14.42 -1.12 -8.45
CA MET A 24 13.75 -1.89 -7.40
C MET A 24 13.73 -1.14 -6.07
N MET A 25 14.80 -0.43 -5.74
CA MET A 25 14.85 0.42 -4.54
C MET A 25 13.86 1.60 -4.65
N ALA A 26 13.73 2.21 -5.82
CA ALA A 26 12.74 3.26 -6.06
C ALA A 26 11.30 2.71 -5.92
N ALA A 27 11.02 1.53 -6.45
CA ALA A 27 9.74 0.86 -6.28
C ALA A 27 9.45 0.54 -4.80
N ALA A 28 10.44 0.06 -4.04
CA ALA A 28 10.31 -0.20 -2.62
C ALA A 28 9.94 1.07 -1.84
N ALA A 29 10.66 2.18 -2.08
CA ALA A 29 10.36 3.47 -1.44
C ALA A 29 8.94 3.98 -1.79
N ALA A 30 8.48 3.77 -3.03
CA ALA A 30 7.12 4.13 -3.43
C ALA A 30 6.06 3.28 -2.71
N TRP A 31 6.32 1.98 -2.51
CA TRP A 31 5.44 1.12 -1.72
C TRP A 31 5.40 1.51 -0.24
N ASP A 32 6.53 1.88 0.34
CA ASP A 32 6.57 2.38 1.72
C ASP A 32 5.77 3.69 1.88
N SER A 33 5.91 4.62 0.93
CA SER A 33 5.12 5.85 0.90
C SER A 33 3.62 5.57 0.76
N LEU A 34 3.23 4.66 -0.13
CA LEU A 34 1.83 4.29 -0.29
C LEU A 34 1.26 3.66 0.99
N ALA A 35 2.02 2.78 1.66
CA ALA A 35 1.62 2.18 2.92
C ALA A 35 1.43 3.23 4.03
N ALA A 36 2.33 4.21 4.11
CA ALA A 36 2.22 5.31 5.07
C ALA A 36 0.95 6.16 4.84
N GLU A 37 0.68 6.55 3.59
CA GLU A 37 -0.51 7.34 3.24
C GLU A 37 -1.82 6.56 3.48
N LEU A 38 -1.85 5.25 3.18
CA LEU A 38 -2.99 4.40 3.51
C LEU A 38 -3.22 4.34 5.03
N GLY A 39 -2.14 4.26 5.82
CA GLY A 39 -2.22 4.30 7.29
C GLY A 39 -2.79 5.63 7.82
N LEU A 40 -2.36 6.75 7.25
CA LEU A 40 -2.89 8.09 7.57
C LEU A 40 -4.39 8.20 7.21
N ALA A 41 -4.77 7.76 6.01
CA ALA A 41 -6.15 7.77 5.56
C ALA A 41 -7.06 6.92 6.47
N ALA A 42 -6.63 5.70 6.81
CA ALA A 42 -7.34 4.83 7.76
C ALA A 42 -7.47 5.47 9.15
N GLY A 43 -6.43 6.18 9.62
CA GLY A 43 -6.50 7.00 10.82
C GLY A 43 -7.57 8.10 10.75
N GLY A 44 -7.61 8.84 9.64
CA GLY A 44 -8.61 9.87 9.39
C GLY A 44 -10.05 9.33 9.37
N TYR A 45 -10.28 8.19 8.71
CA TYR A 45 -11.59 7.54 8.71
C TYR A 45 -12.05 7.16 10.12
N ARG A 46 -11.16 6.59 10.95
CA ARG A 46 -11.50 6.24 12.34
C ARG A 46 -11.87 7.47 13.17
N LEU A 47 -11.17 8.60 12.98
CA LEU A 47 -11.50 9.85 13.66
C LEU A 47 -12.88 10.37 13.24
N ALA A 48 -13.16 10.45 11.94
CA ALA A 48 -14.45 10.90 11.43
C ALA A 48 -15.62 10.02 11.91
N ILE A 49 -15.43 8.70 11.96
CA ILE A 49 -16.43 7.77 12.49
C ILE A 49 -16.62 7.98 14.00
N SER A 50 -15.54 8.22 14.75
CA SER A 50 -15.61 8.53 16.19
C SER A 50 -16.38 9.83 16.45
N GLU A 51 -16.21 10.85 15.61
CA GLU A 51 -16.96 12.11 15.72
C GLU A 51 -18.44 11.89 15.39
N LEU A 52 -18.74 11.17 14.30
CA LEU A 52 -20.10 10.86 13.86
C LEU A 52 -20.89 10.02 14.88
N THR A 53 -20.21 9.10 15.57
CA THR A 53 -20.82 8.25 16.60
C THR A 53 -20.81 8.88 17.99
N GLY A 54 -20.23 10.08 18.11
CA GLY A 54 -20.23 10.87 19.34
C GLY A 54 -21.62 11.37 19.73
N ALA A 55 -21.73 11.86 20.97
CA ALA A 55 -23.00 12.19 21.60
C ALA A 55 -23.87 13.22 20.83
N TYR A 56 -23.25 14.09 20.04
CA TYR A 56 -23.94 15.19 19.35
C TYR A 56 -24.65 14.78 18.04
N TRP A 57 -24.25 13.65 17.42
CA TRP A 57 -24.77 13.20 16.12
C TRP A 57 -25.54 11.87 16.23
N ALA A 58 -25.92 11.45 17.44
CA ALA A 58 -26.58 10.19 17.69
C ALA A 58 -28.01 10.14 17.10
N GLY A 59 -28.24 9.26 16.12
CA GLY A 59 -29.55 9.02 15.52
C GLY A 59 -29.53 8.05 14.33
N PRO A 60 -30.69 7.73 13.73
CA PRO A 60 -30.81 6.75 12.65
C PRO A 60 -29.96 7.09 11.42
N ALA A 61 -29.77 8.37 11.11
CA ALA A 61 -28.94 8.83 9.99
C ALA A 61 -27.46 8.51 10.23
N ALA A 62 -26.92 8.81 11.42
CA ALA A 62 -25.55 8.47 11.78
C ALA A 62 -25.34 6.95 11.82
N ALA A 63 -26.31 6.18 12.34
CA ALA A 63 -26.27 4.72 12.32
C ALA A 63 -26.22 4.15 10.88
N SER A 64 -27.00 4.73 9.96
CA SER A 64 -26.97 4.33 8.54
C SER A 64 -25.61 4.63 7.88
N MET A 65 -24.99 5.77 8.19
CA MET A 65 -23.67 6.11 7.65
C MET A 65 -22.57 5.19 8.18
N VAL A 66 -22.61 4.85 9.47
CA VAL A 66 -21.69 3.87 10.07
C VAL A 66 -21.85 2.51 9.40
N ALA A 67 -23.08 2.02 9.25
CA ALA A 67 -23.34 0.74 8.60
C ALA A 67 -22.80 0.67 7.15
N ALA A 68 -22.88 1.78 6.41
CA ALA A 68 -22.38 1.87 5.04
C ALA A 68 -20.84 1.83 4.95
N VAL A 69 -20.13 2.43 5.91
CA VAL A 69 -18.66 2.52 5.87
C VAL A 69 -17.96 1.30 6.47
N THR A 70 -18.59 0.59 7.42
CA THR A 70 -18.01 -0.57 8.13
C THR A 70 -17.24 -1.57 7.23
N PRO A 71 -17.73 -1.99 6.05
CA PRO A 71 -17.02 -2.96 5.20
C PRO A 71 -15.65 -2.48 4.68
N TYR A 72 -15.37 -1.19 4.72
CA TYR A 72 -14.15 -0.57 4.16
C TYR A 72 -13.11 -0.19 5.23
N VAL A 73 -13.51 -0.18 6.50
CA VAL A 73 -12.72 0.40 7.61
C VAL A 73 -12.56 -0.53 8.82
N ALA A 74 -13.22 -1.69 8.83
CA ALA A 74 -13.17 -2.69 9.90
C ALA A 74 -11.95 -3.61 9.80
#